data_AF-A0A1M6VTA9-F1
#
_entry.id   AF-A0A1M6VTA9-F1
#
_cell.length_a   1.000
_cell.length_b   1.000
_cell.length_c   1.000
_cell.angle_alpha   90.00
_cell.angle_beta   90.00
_cell.angle_gamma   90.00
#
_symmetry.space_group_name_H-M   'P 1'
#
loop_
_entity.id
_entity.type
_entity.pdbx_description
1 polymer ?
#
loop_
_entity_poly.entity_id
_entity_poly.type
_entity_poly.pdbx_seq_one_letter_code
_entity_poly.pdbx_strand_id
1 'polypeptide(L)'
;MTVGENIRRIRQERKLTQKRLGELVGASEAYIRAYESGRRNPKPKSLEAIARALAVNVEVLNNSDFDGVKAMHRLFQVFRQYNGHLFECKDDEGNDAVGISFGTLTLMRSWFRRYEKYIKEVEECNEIKDVKQRGEALLKAEADFNMWMDIYPGSEPCPEDLQMQKTHDDFMDKIGLNPKNEK
;
A
#
# COMPACT_ATOMS: atom_id res chain seq x y z
N MET A 1 1.02 6.97 -11.04
CA MET A 1 1.14 7.94 -9.93
C MET A 1 2.61 8.12 -9.58
N THR A 2 3.12 9.35 -9.56
CA THR A 2 4.50 9.65 -9.15
C THR A 2 4.64 9.71 -7.62
N VAL A 3 5.87 9.72 -7.09
CA VAL A 3 6.14 9.97 -5.65
C VAL A 3 5.46 11.27 -5.20
N GLY A 4 5.59 12.35 -5.98
CA GLY A 4 4.99 13.64 -5.68
C GLY A 4 3.47 13.60 -5.61
N GLU A 5 2.84 12.95 -6.60
CA GLU A 5 1.39 12.76 -6.63
C GLU A 5 0.91 11.95 -5.41
N ASN A 6 1.66 10.91 -5.02
CA ASN A 6 1.29 10.08 -3.88
C ASN A 6 1.44 10.84 -2.55
N ILE A 7 2.52 11.62 -2.37
CA ILE A 7 2.68 12.53 -1.22
C ILE A 7 1.49 13.48 -1.14
N ARG A 8 1.09 14.08 -2.28
CA ARG A 8 -0.04 15.01 -2.33
C ARG A 8 -1.35 14.34 -1.94
N ARG A 9 -1.65 13.16 -2.50
CA ARG A 9 -2.86 12.39 -2.21
C ARG A 9 -2.98 12.14 -0.72
N ILE A 10 -1.96 11.52 -0.14
CA ILE A 10 -1.91 11.11 1.27
C ILE A 10 -1.96 12.34 2.20
N ARG A 11 -1.33 13.46 1.82
CA ARG A 11 -1.43 14.72 2.56
C ARG A 11 -2.86 15.25 2.59
N GLN A 12 -3.56 15.22 1.46
CA GLN A 12 -4.93 15.71 1.34
C GLN A 12 -5.92 14.83 2.12
N GLU A 13 -5.75 13.52 2.09
CA GLU A 13 -6.52 12.57 2.92
C GLU A 13 -6.37 12.88 4.41
N ARG A 14 -5.16 13.26 4.85
CA ARG A 14 -4.90 13.72 6.22
C ARG A 14 -5.29 15.18 6.49
N LYS A 15 -5.91 15.86 5.51
CA LYS A 15 -6.36 17.26 5.62
C LYS A 15 -5.23 18.23 6.01
N LEU A 16 -3.98 17.91 5.64
CA LEU A 16 -2.83 18.76 5.91
C LEU A 16 -2.63 19.76 4.78
N THR A 17 -2.26 20.99 5.10
CA THR A 17 -1.79 21.96 4.09
C THR A 17 -0.33 21.68 3.72
N GLN A 18 0.12 22.15 2.55
CA GLN A 18 1.55 22.05 2.16
C GLN A 18 2.46 22.71 3.21
N LYS A 19 2.02 23.86 3.74
CA LYS A 19 2.72 24.58 4.82
C LYS A 19 2.84 23.70 6.07
N ARG A 20 1.74 23.08 6.50
CA ARG A 20 1.75 22.23 7.70
C ARG A 20 2.63 21.00 7.53
N LEU A 21 2.59 20.35 6.36
CA LEU A 21 3.50 19.24 6.08
C LEU A 21 4.95 19.71 6.11
N GLY A 22 5.25 20.89 5.54
CA GLY A 22 6.57 21.51 5.58
C GLY A 22 7.07 21.70 7.01
N GLU A 23 6.24 22.27 7.90
CA GLU A 23 6.56 22.44 9.32
C GLU A 23 6.91 21.11 10.00
N LEU A 24 6.13 20.04 9.74
CA LEU A 24 6.35 18.72 10.34
C LEU A 24 7.67 18.06 9.91
N VAL A 25 8.13 18.33 8.68
CA VAL A 25 9.35 17.70 8.12
C VAL A 25 10.58 18.63 8.13
N GLY A 26 10.43 19.86 8.63
CA GLY A 26 11.49 20.88 8.61
C GLY A 26 11.81 21.41 7.21
N ALA A 27 10.81 21.55 6.35
CA ALA A 27 10.93 22.09 4.99
C ALA A 27 9.98 23.29 4.76
N SER A 28 10.28 24.14 3.77
CA SER A 28 9.38 25.23 3.41
C SER A 28 8.18 24.72 2.60
N GLU A 29 7.06 25.44 2.63
CA GLU A 29 5.88 25.15 1.80
C GLU A 29 6.25 25.01 0.31
N ALA A 30 7.09 25.93 -0.19
CA ALA A 30 7.55 25.91 -1.58
C ALA A 30 8.30 24.61 -1.92
N TYR A 31 9.02 24.04 -0.94
CA TYR A 31 9.75 22.79 -1.10
C TYR A 31 8.81 21.59 -1.18
N ILE A 32 7.79 21.54 -0.31
CA ILE A 32 6.73 20.53 -0.39
C ILE A 32 6.00 20.61 -1.73
N ARG A 33 5.66 21.83 -2.19
CA ARG A 33 5.03 22.03 -3.50
C ARG A 33 5.92 21.54 -4.65
N ALA A 34 7.23 21.75 -4.58
CA ALA A 34 8.17 21.25 -5.58
C ALA A 34 8.24 19.71 -5.61
N TYR A 35 8.13 19.05 -4.45
CA TYR A 35 7.99 17.60 -4.38
C TYR A 35 6.67 17.11 -4.97
N GLU A 36 5.55 17.69 -4.55
CA GLU A 36 4.20 17.26 -4.98
C GLU A 36 3.94 17.47 -6.48
N SER A 37 4.64 18.41 -7.10
CA SER A 37 4.56 18.67 -8.54
C SER A 37 5.56 17.87 -9.38
N GLY A 38 6.41 17.04 -8.75
CA GLY A 38 7.46 16.28 -9.45
C GLY A 38 8.62 17.13 -9.97
N ARG A 39 8.62 18.46 -9.74
CA ARG A 39 9.74 19.35 -10.11
C ARG A 39 11.03 18.99 -9.37
N ARG A 40 10.90 18.31 -8.23
CA ARG A 40 12.01 17.79 -7.46
C ARG A 40 11.63 16.43 -6.88
N ASN A 41 12.59 15.50 -6.84
CA ASN A 41 12.44 14.26 -6.11
C ASN A 41 13.01 14.40 -4.68
N PRO A 42 12.29 13.96 -3.64
CA PRO A 42 12.82 13.90 -2.29
C PRO A 42 13.98 12.90 -2.22
N LYS A 43 15.06 13.27 -1.51
CA LYS A 43 16.14 12.34 -1.18
C LYS A 43 15.61 11.28 -0.19
N PRO A 44 16.23 10.09 -0.07
CA PRO A 44 15.75 9.04 0.85
C PRO A 44 15.45 9.54 2.26
N LYS A 45 16.37 10.29 2.88
CA LYS A 45 16.16 10.89 4.21
C LYS A 45 14.94 11.84 4.27
N SER A 46 14.70 12.62 3.22
CA SER A 46 13.53 13.50 3.12
C SER A 46 12.24 12.70 2.91
N LEU A 47 12.29 11.66 2.09
CA LEU A 47 11.15 10.76 1.84
C LEU A 47 10.73 10.05 3.13
N GLU A 48 11.69 9.55 3.92
CA GLU A 48 11.42 8.99 5.24
C GLU A 48 10.80 10.01 6.21
N ALA A 49 11.32 11.25 6.22
CA ALA A 49 10.76 12.30 7.07
C ALA A 49 9.31 12.62 6.69
N ILE A 50 9.02 12.67 5.39
CA ILE A 50 7.67 12.85 4.86
C ILE A 50 6.79 11.65 5.23
N ALA A 51 7.26 10.42 5.06
CA ALA A 51 6.53 9.21 5.44
C ALA A 51 6.16 9.20 6.93
N ARG A 52 7.10 9.57 7.81
CA ARG A 52 6.86 9.71 9.25
C ARG A 52 5.85 10.81 9.57
N ALA A 53 5.99 11.99 8.98
CA ALA A 53 5.05 13.09 9.18
C ALA A 53 3.64 12.75 8.68
N LEU A 54 3.58 11.94 7.62
CA LEU A 54 2.37 11.36 7.09
C LEU A 54 2.01 10.03 7.76
N ALA A 55 2.64 9.55 8.83
CA ALA A 55 2.28 8.28 9.48
C ALA A 55 1.98 7.10 8.51
N VAL A 56 2.81 6.93 7.48
CA VAL A 56 2.76 5.81 6.51
C VAL A 56 4.12 5.13 6.42
N ASN A 57 4.15 3.91 5.90
CA ASN A 57 5.41 3.28 5.53
C ASN A 57 6.06 4.04 4.36
N VAL A 58 7.39 4.17 4.35
CA VAL A 58 8.12 4.87 3.26
C VAL A 58 7.92 4.21 1.90
N GLU A 59 7.72 2.89 1.86
CA GLU A 59 7.44 2.14 0.63
C GLU A 59 6.13 2.57 -0.02
N VAL A 60 5.16 3.06 0.75
CA VAL A 60 3.93 3.64 0.21
C VAL A 60 4.27 4.84 -0.66
N LEU A 61 5.19 5.71 -0.21
CA LEU A 61 5.57 6.90 -0.98
C LEU A 61 6.49 6.58 -2.16
N ASN A 62 7.29 5.52 -2.06
CA ASN A 62 8.35 5.16 -3.00
C ASN A 62 7.84 4.47 -4.29
N ASN A 63 6.73 4.96 -4.83
CA ASN A 63 6.05 4.34 -5.96
C ASN A 63 6.33 5.04 -7.30
N SER A 64 7.44 5.78 -7.42
CA SER A 64 7.83 6.39 -8.70
C SER A 64 8.40 5.33 -9.61
N ASP A 65 7.79 5.22 -10.79
CA ASP A 65 8.29 4.45 -11.95
C ASP A 65 7.94 2.95 -11.91
N PHE A 66 6.66 2.65 -11.70
CA PHE A 66 6.07 1.33 -11.89
C PHE A 66 5.63 1.18 -13.37
N ASP A 67 6.39 0.43 -14.14
CA ASP A 67 5.91 -0.16 -15.39
C ASP A 67 5.51 -1.62 -15.14
N GLY A 68 4.79 -2.23 -16.10
CA GLY A 68 4.35 -3.61 -15.97
C GLY A 68 5.49 -4.60 -15.77
N VAL A 69 6.69 -4.32 -16.27
CA VAL A 69 7.86 -5.20 -16.13
C VAL A 69 8.40 -5.15 -14.70
N LYS A 70 8.56 -3.95 -14.14
CA LYS A 70 8.97 -3.77 -12.73
C LYS A 70 7.94 -4.34 -11.76
N ALA A 71 6.65 -4.22 -12.08
CA ALA A 71 5.59 -4.88 -11.33
C ALA A 71 5.81 -6.39 -11.24
N MET A 72 6.08 -7.03 -12.38
CA MET A 72 6.34 -8.46 -12.45
C MET A 72 7.62 -8.85 -11.70
N HIS A 73 8.70 -8.07 -11.81
CA HIS A 73 9.92 -8.35 -11.03
C HIS A 73 9.69 -8.29 -9.51
N ARG A 74 8.86 -7.36 -9.02
CA ARG A 74 8.46 -7.33 -7.61
C ARG A 74 7.63 -8.57 -7.25
N LEU A 75 6.66 -8.94 -8.09
CA LEU A 75 5.87 -10.16 -7.87
C LEU A 75 6.77 -11.42 -7.84
N PHE A 76 7.78 -11.51 -8.71
CA PHE A 76 8.74 -12.62 -8.71
C PHE A 76 9.63 -12.66 -7.47
N GLN A 77 9.95 -11.50 -6.87
CA GLN A 77 10.65 -11.45 -5.59
C GLN A 77 9.77 -12.02 -4.47
N VAL A 78 8.52 -11.54 -4.36
CA VAL A 78 7.55 -12.04 -3.38
C VAL A 78 7.28 -13.54 -3.58
N PHE A 79 7.08 -13.98 -4.81
CA PHE A 79 6.87 -15.39 -5.16
C PHE A 79 7.99 -16.30 -4.68
N ARG A 80 9.25 -15.93 -4.91
CA ARG A 80 10.40 -16.73 -4.48
C ARG A 80 10.60 -16.71 -2.97
N GLN A 81 10.35 -15.55 -2.34
CA GLN A 81 10.60 -15.37 -0.91
C GLN A 81 9.56 -16.06 -0.03
N TYR A 82 8.29 -16.07 -0.46
CA TYR A 82 7.18 -16.52 0.38
C TYR A 82 6.54 -17.84 -0.08
N ASN A 83 7.33 -18.69 -0.74
CA ASN A 83 6.90 -19.99 -1.26
C ASN A 83 5.62 -19.88 -2.09
N GLY A 84 5.70 -19.09 -3.16
CA GLY A 84 4.59 -18.85 -4.06
C GLY A 84 4.20 -20.10 -4.86
N HIS A 85 2.91 -20.24 -5.13
CA HIS A 85 2.36 -21.30 -5.97
C HIS A 85 1.29 -20.74 -6.90
N LEU A 86 1.40 -21.07 -8.20
CA LEU A 86 0.44 -20.68 -9.24
C LEU A 86 -0.48 -21.85 -9.55
N PHE A 87 -1.75 -21.54 -9.82
CA PHE A 87 -2.76 -22.52 -10.19
C PHE A 87 -3.78 -21.89 -11.14
N GLU A 88 -4.43 -22.72 -11.95
CA GLU A 88 -5.55 -22.28 -12.78
C GLU A 88 -6.83 -22.23 -11.94
N CYS A 89 -7.62 -21.18 -12.13
CA CYS A 89 -8.93 -21.03 -11.52
C CYS A 89 -9.93 -20.40 -12.49
N LYS A 90 -11.18 -20.29 -12.07
CA LYS A 90 -12.22 -19.54 -12.77
C LYS A 90 -12.53 -18.27 -11.97
N ASP A 91 -12.72 -17.14 -12.66
CA ASP A 91 -13.26 -15.94 -12.02
C ASP A 91 -14.77 -16.05 -11.77
N ASP A 92 -15.36 -15.02 -11.17
CA ASP A 92 -16.81 -14.98 -10.86
C ASP A 92 -17.70 -15.03 -12.11
N GLU A 93 -17.13 -14.77 -13.30
CA GLU A 93 -17.79 -14.83 -14.60
C GLU A 93 -17.55 -16.18 -15.32
N GLY A 94 -16.75 -17.07 -14.74
CA GLY A 94 -16.40 -18.38 -15.31
C GLY A 94 -15.27 -18.37 -16.34
N ASN A 95 -14.57 -17.24 -16.52
CA ASN A 95 -13.42 -17.12 -17.41
C ASN A 95 -12.18 -17.77 -16.78
N ASP A 96 -11.25 -18.25 -17.62
CA ASP A 96 -9.97 -18.78 -17.16
C ASP A 96 -9.13 -17.67 -16.52
N ALA A 97 -8.67 -17.93 -15.30
CA ALA A 97 -7.85 -17.03 -14.51
C ALA A 97 -6.66 -17.79 -13.89
N VAL A 98 -5.66 -17.04 -13.48
CA VAL A 98 -4.48 -17.56 -12.77
C VAL A 98 -4.54 -17.09 -11.32
N GLY A 99 -4.64 -18.04 -10.40
CA GLY A 99 -4.49 -17.81 -8.97
C GLY A 99 -3.04 -17.88 -8.54
N ILE A 100 -2.68 -17.05 -7.56
CA ILE A 100 -1.41 -17.11 -6.85
C ILE A 100 -1.67 -17.27 -5.36
N SER A 101 -0.93 -18.17 -4.72
CA SER A 101 -0.94 -18.36 -3.27
C SER A 101 0.47 -18.28 -2.72
N PHE A 102 0.60 -17.94 -1.44
CA PHE A 102 1.88 -17.83 -0.74
C PHE A 102 1.81 -18.66 0.54
N GLY A 103 2.69 -19.64 0.67
CA GLY A 103 2.68 -20.55 1.82
C GLY A 103 3.10 -19.89 3.14
N THR A 104 3.92 -18.84 3.08
CA THR A 104 4.54 -18.23 4.27
C THR A 104 4.29 -16.72 4.43
N LEU A 105 3.46 -16.12 3.58
CA LEU A 105 3.03 -14.73 3.71
C LEU A 105 1.69 -14.66 4.48
N THR A 106 1.76 -14.79 5.81
CA THR A 106 0.56 -14.91 6.67
C THR A 106 -0.30 -13.66 6.68
N LEU A 107 0.33 -12.49 6.48
CA LEU A 107 -0.31 -11.17 6.43
C LEU A 107 -1.33 -11.03 5.29
N MET A 108 -1.26 -11.89 4.25
CA MET A 108 -2.29 -11.95 3.21
C MET A 108 -3.68 -12.24 3.77
N ARG A 109 -3.79 -12.94 4.90
CA ARG A 109 -5.08 -13.27 5.52
C ARG A 109 -5.82 -12.03 6.00
N SER A 110 -5.12 -11.11 6.65
CA SER A 110 -5.71 -9.87 7.13
C SER A 110 -6.08 -8.93 5.99
N TRP A 111 -5.23 -8.85 4.96
CA TRP A 111 -5.56 -8.11 3.75
C TRP A 111 -6.80 -8.68 3.06
N PHE A 112 -6.89 -10.01 2.91
CA PHE A 112 -8.06 -10.67 2.33
C PHE A 112 -9.34 -10.37 3.13
N ARG A 113 -9.32 -10.51 4.47
CA ARG A 113 -10.47 -10.16 5.32
C ARG A 113 -10.89 -8.69 5.17
N ARG A 114 -9.92 -7.78 5.09
CA ARG A 114 -10.20 -6.35 4.84
C ARG A 114 -10.82 -6.13 3.47
N TYR A 115 -10.35 -6.85 2.45
CA TYR A 115 -10.87 -6.79 1.09
C TYR A 115 -12.31 -7.33 1.03
N GLU A 116 -12.62 -8.46 1.66
CA GLU A 116 -14.01 -8.96 1.75
C GLU A 116 -14.94 -7.93 2.39
N LYS A 117 -14.48 -7.24 3.44
CA LYS A 117 -15.23 -6.14 4.04
C LYS A 117 -15.42 -4.97 3.06
N TYR A 118 -14.39 -4.62 2.29
CA TYR A 118 -14.47 -3.57 1.28
C TYR A 118 -15.49 -3.91 0.18
N ILE A 119 -15.52 -5.15 -0.30
CA ILE A 119 -16.51 -5.59 -1.28
C ILE A 119 -17.93 -5.46 -0.75
N LYS A 120 -18.18 -5.85 0.51
CA LYS A 120 -19.49 -5.64 1.16
C LYS A 120 -19.83 -4.15 1.28
N GLU A 121 -18.87 -3.30 1.67
CA GLU A 121 -19.05 -1.84 1.72
C GLU A 121 -19.46 -1.29 0.33
N VAL A 122 -18.86 -1.79 -0.75
CA VAL A 122 -19.19 -1.42 -2.13
C VAL A 122 -20.59 -1.89 -2.54
N GLU A 123 -20.95 -3.13 -2.21
CA GLU A 123 -22.31 -3.67 -2.44
C GLU A 123 -23.37 -2.81 -1.75
N GLU A 124 -23.18 -2.50 -0.46
CA GLU A 124 -24.07 -1.62 0.31
C GLU A 124 -24.17 -0.21 -0.31
N CYS A 125 -23.05 0.35 -0.79
CA CYS A 125 -23.06 1.64 -1.48
C CYS A 125 -23.88 1.58 -2.77
N ASN A 126 -23.81 0.48 -3.53
CA ASN A 126 -24.51 0.34 -4.81
C ASN A 126 -26.05 0.32 -4.66
N GLU A 127 -26.57 -0.05 -3.49
CA GLU A 127 -27.99 0.00 -3.14
C GLU A 127 -28.51 1.44 -2.90
N ILE A 128 -27.63 2.44 -2.78
CA ILE A 128 -28.03 3.85 -2.64
C ILE A 128 -28.67 4.35 -3.94
N LYS A 129 -29.96 4.70 -3.85
CA LYS A 129 -30.75 5.17 -5.00
C LYS A 129 -30.29 6.51 -5.57
N ASP A 130 -29.88 7.44 -4.70
CA ASP A 130 -29.39 8.74 -5.13
C ASP A 130 -27.98 8.60 -5.72
N VAL A 131 -27.83 8.95 -6.99
CA VAL A 131 -26.59 8.76 -7.74
C VAL A 131 -25.42 9.53 -7.14
N LYS A 132 -25.68 10.73 -6.61
CA LYS A 132 -24.63 11.57 -6.03
C LYS A 132 -24.17 11.00 -4.69
N GLN A 133 -25.11 10.65 -3.81
CA GLN A 133 -24.80 10.03 -2.51
C GLN A 133 -24.11 8.68 -2.69
N ARG A 134 -24.53 7.88 -3.67
CA ARG A 134 -23.84 6.63 -4.04
C ARG A 134 -22.40 6.88 -4.45
N GLY A 135 -22.17 7.85 -5.34
CA GLY A 135 -20.82 8.21 -5.78
C GLY A 135 -19.93 8.66 -4.62
N GLU A 136 -20.45 9.50 -3.72
CA GLU A 136 -19.74 9.94 -2.51
C GLU A 136 -19.43 8.78 -1.56
N ALA A 137 -20.35 7.84 -1.38
CA ALA A 137 -20.17 6.66 -0.54
C ALA A 137 -19.12 5.69 -1.11
N LEU A 138 -19.15 5.43 -2.41
CA LEU A 138 -18.15 4.59 -3.10
C LEU A 138 -16.74 5.16 -2.98
N LEU A 139 -16.59 6.47 -3.24
CA LEU A 139 -15.31 7.17 -3.08
C LEU A 139 -14.79 7.09 -1.64
N LYS A 140 -15.69 7.14 -0.66
CA LYS A 140 -15.33 6.99 0.75
C LYS A 140 -14.88 5.55 1.07
N ALA A 141 -15.62 4.54 0.62
CA ALA A 141 -15.26 3.14 0.85
C ALA A 141 -13.87 2.81 0.25
N GLU A 142 -13.61 3.29 -0.97
CA GLU A 142 -12.31 3.15 -1.63
C GLU A 142 -11.21 3.87 -0.85
N ALA A 143 -11.45 5.12 -0.41
CA ALA A 143 -10.49 5.87 0.40
C ALA A 143 -10.18 5.18 1.74
N ASP A 144 -11.19 4.62 2.41
CA ASP A 144 -11.03 3.90 3.68
C ASP A 144 -10.26 2.57 3.47
N PHE A 145 -10.41 1.91 2.32
CA PHE A 145 -9.62 0.72 1.95
C PHE A 145 -8.16 1.08 1.63
N ASN A 146 -7.94 2.11 0.83
CA ASN A 146 -6.59 2.61 0.52
C ASN A 146 -5.85 3.09 1.77
N MET A 147 -6.54 3.79 2.67
CA MET A 147 -5.97 4.23 3.94
C MET A 147 -5.55 3.04 4.81
N TRP A 148 -6.32 1.95 4.83
CA TRP A 148 -5.93 0.73 5.53
C TRP A 148 -4.61 0.17 4.99
N MET A 149 -4.42 0.16 3.66
CA MET A 149 -3.16 -0.29 3.04
C MET A 149 -2.00 0.68 3.32
N ASP A 150 -2.25 1.99 3.26
CA ASP A 150 -1.21 3.03 3.42
C ASP A 150 -0.60 3.07 4.83
N ILE A 151 -1.37 2.75 5.87
CA ILE A 151 -0.88 2.77 7.26
C ILE A 151 -0.43 1.39 7.76
N TYR A 152 -0.44 0.37 6.92
CA TYR A 152 0.01 -0.97 7.27
C TYR A 152 1.50 -0.96 7.68
N PRO A 153 1.92 -1.66 8.75
CA PRO A 153 1.16 -2.63 9.56
C PRO A 153 0.35 -2.02 10.72
N GLY A 154 0.28 -0.69 10.87
CA GLY A 154 -0.49 -0.06 11.95
C GLY A 154 -2.00 -0.31 11.88
N SER A 155 -2.50 -0.69 10.71
CA SER A 155 -3.89 -1.11 10.45
C SER A 155 -4.15 -2.60 10.65
N GLU A 156 -3.12 -3.40 10.96
CA GLU A 156 -3.23 -4.85 11.09
C GLU A 156 -4.04 -5.22 12.33
N PRO A 157 -5.21 -5.88 12.18
CA PRO A 157 -6.06 -6.22 13.31
C PRO A 157 -5.53 -7.39 14.17
N CYS A 158 -4.59 -8.20 13.66
CA CYS A 158 -4.11 -9.43 14.29
C CYS A 158 -2.61 -9.32 14.65
N PRO A 159 -2.25 -8.93 15.88
CA PRO A 159 -0.86 -8.85 16.32
C PRO A 159 -0.10 -10.18 16.19
N GLU A 160 -0.79 -11.30 16.34
CA GLU A 160 -0.24 -12.65 16.22
C GLU A 160 0.22 -12.95 14.79
N ASP A 161 -0.52 -12.51 13.77
CA ASP A 161 -0.14 -12.68 12.37
C ASP A 161 1.14 -11.88 12.05
N LEU A 162 1.29 -10.66 12.62
CA LEU A 162 2.53 -9.87 12.53
C LEU A 162 3.70 -10.56 13.21
N GLN A 163 3.49 -11.11 14.40
CA GLN A 163 4.55 -11.81 15.12
C GLN A 163 4.97 -13.08 14.37
N MET A 164 4.02 -13.82 13.81
CA MET A 164 4.29 -15.00 13.01
C MET A 164 5.09 -14.65 11.75
N GLN A 165 4.70 -13.60 11.02
CA GLN A 165 5.44 -13.14 9.85
C GLN A 165 6.88 -12.71 10.22
N LYS A 166 7.04 -11.90 11.28
CA LYS A 166 8.38 -11.49 11.75
C LYS A 166 9.25 -12.70 12.10
N THR A 167 8.68 -13.70 12.76
CA THR A 167 9.41 -14.91 13.14
C THR A 167 9.86 -15.70 11.91
N HIS A 168 9.01 -15.80 10.89
CA HIS A 168 9.37 -16.40 9.60
C HIS A 168 10.50 -15.61 8.92
N ASP A 169 10.38 -14.29 8.85
CA ASP A 169 11.36 -13.44 8.16
C ASP A 169 12.74 -13.50 8.85
N ASP A 170 12.77 -13.44 10.19
CA ASP A 170 13.98 -13.61 11.00
C ASP A 170 14.64 -14.99 10.78
N PHE A 171 13.83 -16.03 10.59
CA PHE A 171 14.34 -17.37 10.28
C PHE A 171 14.97 -17.42 8.88
N MET A 172 14.29 -16.86 7.87
CA MET A 172 14.80 -16.78 6.49
C MET A 172 16.11 -15.98 6.40
N ASP A 173 16.24 -14.91 7.20
CA ASP A 173 17.49 -14.14 7.36
C ASP A 173 18.63 -15.01 7.91
N LYS A 174 18.37 -15.81 8.95
CA LYS A 174 19.38 -16.67 9.59
C LYS A 174 19.93 -17.74 8.65
N ILE A 175 19.10 -18.27 7.77
CA ILE A 175 19.50 -19.30 6.80
C ILE A 175 20.01 -18.71 5.47
N GLY A 176 20.09 -17.38 5.36
CA GLY A 176 20.65 -16.69 4.19
C GLY A 176 19.76 -16.68 2.96
N LEU A 177 18.45 -16.90 3.12
CA LEU A 177 17.48 -16.92 2.01
C LEU A 177 16.69 -15.62 1.86
N ASN A 178 16.91 -14.63 2.73
CA ASN A 178 16.39 -13.29 2.51
C ASN A 178 17.36 -12.50 1.61
N PRO A 179 16.91 -11.93 0.47
CA PRO A 179 17.72 -10.98 -0.27
C PRO A 179 17.95 -9.76 0.62
N LYS A 180 19.12 -9.69 1.27
CA LYS A 180 19.58 -8.44 1.86
C LYS A 180 19.58 -7.43 0.72
N ASN A 181 18.84 -6.32 0.88
CA ASN A 181 19.04 -5.15 0.03
C ASN A 181 20.52 -4.79 0.15
N GLU A 182 21.33 -5.20 -0.83
CA GLU A 182 22.72 -4.78 -0.94
C GLU A 182 22.70 -3.25 -1.00
N LYS A 183 23.37 -2.64 -0.02
CA LYS A 183 23.41 -1.19 0.19
C LYS A 183 24.05 -0.45 -0.98
#